data_AF-A0A2G2GTF8-F1
#
_entry.id   AF-A0A2G2GTF8-F1
#
_cell.length_a   1.000
_cell.length_b   1.000
_cell.length_c   1.000
_cell.angle_alpha   90.00
_cell.angle_beta   90.00
_cell.angle_gamma   90.00
#
_symmetry.space_group_name_H-M   'P 1'
#
loop_
_entity.id
_entity.type
_entity.pdbx_description
1 polymer ?
#
loop_
_entity_poly.entity_id
_entity_poly.type
_entity_poly.pdbx_seq_one_letter_code
_entity_poly.pdbx_strand_id
1 'polypeptide(L)'
;MLEDQLGEAKSSAKKHAEASAEIISSQGLADALDYCRGQGLEPPQCSLTAASQNAEALRSKAKRMLSDAKWWERRLERKAVQDFEMRQRQSGEAKGPISDEAFQYYKDKGRR
;
A
#
# COMPACT_ATOMS: atom_id res chain seq x y z
N MET A 1 -15.26 12.09 0.50
CA MET A 1 -15.66 11.13 1.56
C MET A 1 -14.68 9.95 1.57
N LEU A 2 -14.69 9.08 2.60
CA LEU A 2 -13.78 7.93 2.68
C LEU A 2 -13.94 6.97 1.48
N GLU A 3 -15.17 6.77 1.02
CA GLU A 3 -15.48 5.93 -0.15
C GLU A 3 -14.80 6.42 -1.43
N ASP A 4 -14.73 7.75 -1.64
CA ASP A 4 -14.05 8.33 -2.80
C ASP A 4 -12.55 8.02 -2.78
N GLN A 5 -11.91 8.14 -1.60
CA GLN A 5 -10.48 7.83 -1.43
C GLN A 5 -10.20 6.34 -1.65
N LEU A 6 -11.11 5.46 -1.23
CA LEU A 6 -11.02 4.02 -1.47
C LEU A 6 -11.22 3.68 -2.95
N GLY A 7 -12.13 4.36 -3.64
CA GLY A 7 -12.35 4.22 -5.08
C GLY A 7 -11.12 4.63 -5.89
N GLU A 8 -10.53 5.77 -5.54
CA GLU A 8 -9.29 6.25 -6.16
C GLU A 8 -8.13 5.27 -5.94
N ALA A 9 -7.92 4.81 -4.70
CA ALA A 9 -6.90 3.82 -4.33
C ALA A 9 -7.00 2.53 -5.15
N LYS A 10 -8.22 2.04 -5.40
CA LYS A 10 -8.47 0.86 -6.25
C LYS A 10 -8.14 1.12 -7.71
N SER A 11 -8.56 2.28 -8.22
CA SER A 11 -8.37 2.64 -9.62
C SER A 11 -6.89 2.88 -9.99
N SER A 12 -6.09 3.36 -9.03
CA SER A 12 -4.65 3.61 -9.23
C SER A 12 -3.77 2.38 -8.98
N ALA A 13 -4.25 1.37 -8.23
CA ALA A 13 -3.46 0.19 -7.87
C ALA A 13 -2.83 -0.54 -9.06
N LYS A 14 -3.59 -0.69 -10.16
CA LYS A 14 -3.07 -1.31 -11.39
C LYS A 14 -1.91 -0.51 -11.99
N LYS A 15 -2.03 0.83 -12.03
CA LYS A 15 -1.00 1.72 -12.56
C LYS A 15 0.29 1.63 -11.74
N HIS A 16 0.17 1.57 -10.42
CA HIS A 16 1.34 1.42 -9.55
C HIS A 16 2.04 0.07 -9.70
N ALA A 17 1.27 -1.01 -9.91
CA ALA A 17 1.82 -2.33 -10.18
C ALA A 17 2.59 -2.37 -11.51
N GLU A 18 2.02 -1.77 -12.57
CA GLU A 18 2.66 -1.66 -13.88
C GLU A 18 3.92 -0.80 -13.81
N ALA A 19 3.85 0.38 -13.20
CA ALA A 19 4.99 1.27 -13.01
C ALA A 19 6.12 0.59 -12.20
N SER A 20 5.77 -0.16 -11.15
CA SER A 20 6.77 -0.89 -10.37
C SER A 20 7.41 -2.01 -11.18
N ALA A 21 6.64 -2.72 -12.01
CA ALA A 21 7.18 -3.76 -12.89
C ALA A 21 8.17 -3.18 -13.91
N GLU A 22 7.87 -2.00 -14.45
CA GLU A 22 8.75 -1.26 -15.36
C GLU A 22 10.02 -0.76 -14.67
N ILE A 23 9.90 -0.23 -13.45
CA ILE A 23 11.08 0.19 -12.65
C ILE A 23 11.95 -1.02 -12.32
N ILE A 24 11.36 -2.16 -11.94
CA ILE A 24 12.09 -3.40 -11.66
C ILE A 24 12.88 -3.87 -12.88
N SER A 25 12.32 -3.78 -14.09
CA SER A 25 12.97 -4.23 -15.31
C SER A 25 14.05 -3.27 -15.82
N SER A 26 13.88 -1.96 -15.61
CA SER A 26 14.77 -0.92 -16.15
C SER A 26 15.86 -0.47 -15.19
N GLN A 27 15.54 -0.30 -13.91
CA GLN A 27 16.41 0.31 -12.88
C GLN A 27 16.76 -0.69 -11.77
N GLY A 28 15.82 -1.58 -11.43
CA GLY A 28 16.01 -2.67 -10.49
C GLY A 28 15.08 -2.62 -9.29
N LEU A 29 15.28 -3.56 -8.37
CA LEU A 29 14.40 -3.71 -7.19
C LEU A 29 14.56 -2.56 -6.19
N ALA A 30 15.75 -1.97 -6.06
CA ALA A 30 15.99 -0.89 -5.11
C ALA A 30 15.09 0.32 -5.42
N ASP A 31 15.11 0.80 -6.66
CA ASP A 31 14.29 1.92 -7.12
C ASP A 31 12.80 1.64 -7.03
N ALA A 32 12.37 0.40 -7.26
CA ALA A 32 10.97 0.02 -7.10
C ALA A 32 10.51 0.05 -5.64
N LEU A 33 11.39 -0.30 -4.69
CA LEU A 33 11.11 -0.14 -3.25
C LEU A 33 11.06 1.33 -2.86
N ASP A 34 11.91 2.18 -3.43
CA ASP A 34 11.89 3.63 -3.21
C ASP A 34 10.67 4.30 -3.81
N TYR A 35 10.24 3.89 -5.01
CA TYR A 35 8.97 4.29 -5.60
C TYR A 35 7.80 3.99 -4.66
N CYS A 36 7.76 2.79 -4.08
CA CYS A 36 6.74 2.41 -3.10
C CYS A 36 6.77 3.30 -1.84
N ARG A 37 7.96 3.62 -1.31
CA ARG A 37 8.10 4.57 -0.20
C ARG A 37 7.61 5.96 -0.58
N GLY A 38 7.88 6.41 -1.82
CA GLY A 38 7.41 7.67 -2.36
C GLY A 38 5.88 7.77 -2.43
N GLN A 39 5.17 6.64 -2.57
CA GLN A 39 3.70 6.59 -2.46
C GLN A 39 3.20 6.60 -0.99
N GLY A 40 4.10 6.75 -0.01
CA GLY A 40 3.77 6.72 1.42
C GLY A 40 3.36 5.32 1.90
N LEU A 41 3.81 4.27 1.22
CA LEU A 41 3.55 2.88 1.59
C LEU A 41 4.82 2.21 2.11
N GLU A 42 4.65 1.32 3.08
CA GLU A 42 5.75 0.46 3.51
C GLU A 42 6.05 -0.62 2.46
N PRO A 43 7.26 -0.63 1.89
CA PRO A 43 7.63 -1.62 0.88
C PRO A 43 7.86 -3.00 1.49
N PRO A 44 7.83 -4.07 0.66
CA PRO A 44 8.23 -5.41 1.09
C PRO A 44 9.66 -5.43 1.64
N GLN A 45 9.82 -6.01 2.83
CA GLN A 45 11.12 -6.09 3.50
C GLN A 45 11.97 -7.19 2.88
N CYS A 46 13.13 -6.81 2.32
CA CYS A 46 14.13 -7.74 1.82
C CYS A 46 15.53 -7.13 1.94
N SER A 47 16.56 -7.98 2.04
CA SER A 47 17.94 -7.52 1.99
C SER A 47 18.41 -7.43 0.53
N LEU A 48 18.88 -6.25 0.13
CA LEU A 48 19.39 -6.03 -1.22
C LEU A 48 20.81 -6.58 -1.42
N THR A 49 21.62 -6.64 -0.36
CA THR A 49 23.05 -6.98 -0.45
C THR A 49 23.39 -8.37 0.07
N ALA A 50 22.51 -9.02 0.85
CA ALA A 50 22.80 -10.34 1.38
C ALA A 50 22.93 -11.40 0.27
N ALA A 51 23.98 -12.20 0.35
CA ALA A 51 24.27 -13.32 -0.54
C ALA A 51 23.84 -14.63 0.12
N SER A 52 22.52 -14.87 0.21
CA SER A 52 21.96 -16.14 0.67
C SER A 52 20.75 -16.52 -0.18
N GLN A 53 20.45 -17.82 -0.26
CA GLN A 53 19.26 -18.31 -0.97
C GLN A 53 17.97 -17.69 -0.40
N ASN A 54 17.90 -17.52 0.92
CA ASN A 54 16.76 -16.87 1.57
C ASN A 54 16.63 -15.40 1.16
N ALA A 55 17.75 -14.66 1.07
CA ALA A 55 17.74 -13.28 0.60
C ALA A 55 17.24 -13.18 -0.84
N GLU A 56 17.66 -14.10 -1.71
CA GLU A 56 17.19 -14.15 -3.11
C GLU A 56 15.70 -14.48 -3.21
N ALA A 57 15.21 -15.40 -2.38
CA ALA A 57 13.79 -15.72 -2.30
C ALA A 57 12.96 -14.51 -1.84
N LEU A 58 13.44 -13.74 -0.85
CA LEU A 58 12.79 -12.52 -0.39
C LEU A 58 12.80 -11.42 -1.47
N ARG A 59 13.91 -11.23 -2.19
CA ARG A 59 13.96 -10.29 -3.33
C ARG A 59 12.99 -10.68 -4.43
N SER A 60 12.93 -11.97 -4.78
CA SER A 60 11.98 -12.50 -5.76
C SER A 60 10.53 -12.31 -5.32
N LYS A 61 10.24 -12.51 -4.03
CA LYS A 61 8.91 -12.26 -3.45
C LYS A 61 8.56 -10.77 -3.48
N ALA A 62 9.49 -9.90 -3.13
CA ALA A 62 9.31 -8.45 -3.18
C ALA A 62 8.97 -7.97 -4.60
N LYS A 63 9.70 -8.45 -5.62
CA LYS A 63 9.39 -8.16 -7.03
C LYS A 63 7.95 -8.56 -7.39
N ARG A 64 7.54 -9.79 -7.06
CA ARG A 64 6.17 -10.26 -7.33
C ARG A 64 5.11 -9.41 -6.64
N MET A 65 5.35 -9.04 -5.37
CA MET A 65 4.41 -8.21 -4.61
C MET A 65 4.28 -6.81 -5.21
N LEU A 66 5.40 -6.17 -5.57
CA LEU A 66 5.40 -4.84 -6.19
C LEU A 66 4.77 -4.85 -7.59
N SER A 67 4.81 -5.96 -8.32
CA SER A 67 4.12 -6.10 -9.60
C SER A 67 2.68 -6.62 -9.48
N ASP A 68 2.15 -6.85 -8.27
CA ASP A 68 0.79 -7.34 -8.04
C ASP A 68 -0.18 -6.20 -7.70
N ALA A 69 -1.15 -5.95 -8.59
CA ALA A 69 -2.18 -4.94 -8.39
C ALA A 69 -3.00 -5.18 -7.12
N LYS A 70 -3.25 -6.43 -6.71
CA LYS A 70 -3.98 -6.72 -5.46
C LYS A 70 -3.17 -6.36 -4.22
N TRP A 71 -1.84 -6.44 -4.30
CA TRP A 71 -0.99 -6.00 -3.21
C TRP A 71 -1.07 -4.48 -3.06
N TRP A 72 -0.98 -3.74 -4.17
CA TRP A 72 -1.14 -2.29 -4.20
C TRP A 72 -2.49 -1.83 -3.70
N GLU A 73 -3.58 -2.47 -4.18
CA GLU A 73 -4.94 -2.17 -3.75
C GLU A 73 -5.06 -2.21 -2.23
N ARG A 74 -4.64 -3.32 -1.61
CA ARG A 74 -4.73 -3.49 -0.14
C ARG A 74 -3.92 -2.45 0.62
N ARG A 75 -2.76 -2.06 0.10
CA ARG A 75 -1.87 -1.10 0.75
C ARG A 75 -2.39 0.33 0.62
N LEU A 76 -2.85 0.71 -0.57
CA LEU A 76 -3.46 2.01 -0.84
C LEU A 76 -4.80 2.18 -0.10
N GLU A 77 -5.64 1.14 -0.04
CA GLU A 77 -6.85 1.17 0.79
C GLU A 77 -6.53 1.44 2.27
N ARG A 78 -5.54 0.70 2.82
CA ARG A 78 -5.13 0.88 4.21
C ARG A 78 -4.59 2.29 4.45
N LYS A 79 -3.79 2.80 3.53
CA LYS A 79 -3.26 4.16 3.59
C LYS A 79 -4.38 5.20 3.56
N ALA A 80 -5.35 5.07 2.64
CA ALA A 80 -6.49 5.97 2.54
C ALA A 80 -7.29 6.02 3.85
N VAL A 81 -7.56 4.86 4.47
CA VAL A 81 -8.22 4.82 5.78
C VAL A 81 -7.38 5.49 6.86
N GLN A 82 -6.07 5.22 6.92
CA GLN A 82 -5.17 5.84 7.91
C GLN A 82 -5.08 7.37 7.74
N ASP A 83 -4.97 7.84 6.51
CA ASP A 83 -4.92 9.27 6.19
C ASP A 83 -6.24 9.96 6.55
N PHE A 84 -7.38 9.33 6.25
CA PHE A 84 -8.69 9.83 6.62
C PHE A 84 -8.84 9.97 8.14
N GLU A 85 -8.51 8.91 8.88
CA GLU A 85 -8.52 8.91 10.34
C GLU A 85 -7.60 9.99 10.93
N MET A 86 -6.41 10.13 10.38
CA MET A 86 -5.46 11.16 10.82
C MET A 86 -6.04 12.56 10.62
N ARG A 87 -6.67 12.83 9.48
CA ARG A 87 -7.32 14.13 9.20
C ARG A 87 -8.50 14.39 10.14
N GLN A 88 -9.36 13.40 10.36
CA GLN A 88 -10.49 13.49 11.29
C GLN A 88 -10.05 13.78 12.74
N ARG A 89 -8.92 13.20 13.16
CA ARG A 89 -8.32 13.52 14.47
C ARG A 89 -7.74 14.91 14.53
N GLN A 90 -7.07 15.36 13.46
CA GLN A 90 -6.50 16.70 13.39
C GLN A 90 -7.57 17.81 13.34
N SER A 91 -8.73 17.54 12.73
CA SER A 91 -9.87 18.47 12.71
C SER A 91 -10.64 18.50 14.03
N GLY A 92 -10.39 17.57 14.95
CA GLY A 92 -11.14 17.43 16.20
C GLY A 92 -12.53 16.82 16.03
N GLU A 93 -12.86 16.32 14.84
CA GLU A 93 -14.14 15.69 14.51
C GLU A 93 -14.21 14.24 15.02
N ALA A 94 -13.06 13.58 15.17
CA ALA A 94 -12.98 12.25 15.77
C ALA A 94 -13.25 12.30 17.29
N LYS A 95 -14.48 11.96 17.69
CA LYS A 95 -14.90 11.88 19.11
C LYS A 95 -14.43 10.62 19.84
N GLY A 96 -13.78 9.69 19.15
CA GLY A 96 -13.40 8.38 19.67
C GLY A 96 -12.11 7.82 19.03
N PRO A 97 -11.77 6.54 19.30
CA PRO A 97 -10.53 5.94 18.78
C PRO A 97 -10.51 5.78 17.25
N ILE A 98 -11.65 5.76 16.58
CA ILE A 98 -11.81 5.75 15.12
C ILE A 98 -13.04 6.57 14.71
N SER A 99 -13.09 7.07 13.48
CA SER A 99 -14.30 7.73 12.94
C SER A 99 -15.45 6.75 12.67
N ASP A 100 -16.67 7.27 12.61
CA ASP A 100 -17.88 6.49 12.31
C ASP A 100 -17.79 5.86 10.90
N GLU A 101 -17.25 6.59 9.92
CA GLU A 101 -17.06 6.11 8.55
C GLU A 101 -16.06 4.96 8.47
N ALA A 102 -14.91 5.05 9.17
CA ALA A 102 -13.96 3.95 9.18
C ALA A 102 -14.48 2.74 9.96
N PHE A 103 -15.22 2.95 11.05
CA PHE A 103 -15.89 1.87 11.75
C PHE A 103 -16.85 1.11 10.84
N GLN A 104 -17.66 1.83 10.07
CA GLN A 104 -18.59 1.23 9.12
C GLN A 104 -17.85 0.48 8.00
N TYR A 105 -16.77 1.05 7.46
CA TYR A 105 -15.90 0.36 6.51
C TYR A 105 -15.36 -0.98 7.05
N TYR A 106 -14.81 -1.00 8.26
CA TYR A 106 -14.28 -2.23 8.85
C TYR A 106 -15.38 -3.27 9.12
N LYS A 107 -16.55 -2.83 9.59
CA LYS A 107 -17.71 -3.69 9.82
C LYS A 107 -18.19 -4.37 8.54
N ASP A 108 -18.22 -3.65 7.43
CA ASP A 108 -18.66 -4.18 6.14
C ASP A 108 -17.58 -5.07 5.50
N LYS A 109 -16.30 -4.76 5.69
CA LYS A 109 -15.18 -5.60 5.21
C LYS A 109 -15.05 -6.91 5.98
N GLY A 110 -15.31 -6.92 7.29
CA GLY A 110 -15.25 -8.13 8.13
C GLY A 110 -16.43 -9.09 7.95
N ARG A 111 -17.49 -8.65 7.25
CA ARG A 111 -18.67 -9.47 6.91
C ARG A 111 -18.58 -10.18 5.55
N ARG A 112 -17.53 -9.91 4.76
CA ARG A 112 -17.25 -10.58 3.47
C ARG A 112 -16.21 -11.67 3.66
#